data_AF-A0A6J3CHM5-F1
#
_entry.id   AF-A0A6J3CHM5-F1
#
_cell.length_a   1.000
_cell.length_b   1.000
_cell.length_c   1.000
_cell.angle_alpha   90.00
_cell.angle_beta   90.00
_cell.angle_gamma   90.00
#
_symmetry.space_group_name_H-M   'P 1'
#
loop_
_entity.id
_entity.type
_entity.pdbx_description
1 polymer ?
#
loop_
_entity_poly.entity_id
_entity_poly.type
_entity_poly.pdbx_seq_one_letter_code
_entity_poly.pdbx_strand_id
1 'polypeptide(L)'
;MARLRRGKLAAGFLLLFQCLSERCQLAAEETPSQSNGVFYEVVQSFPRVEENVQVSSHRWRRHSESLKSVDTNRASMGQDSSEPAGFTDLLLDEGHDNTTQIEEDTDHNYYTSRTYGPYDSTSRDLWVNIDQMEKDKVKIHGILSNTHRQAARVNLSFDFPFYGHFLREITVATGGFIYTGEVVHRMLTATQYIAPLMANFDPSVSRNSTVRYFDNGTALVVQWDHVHLQDNYNLGSFTFQATLLNDGRIIFGYKEIPVAVTQISSTNHPVKVGLSDAFVVVHRIQQIPNVRRRTIYEYHRVELQMSKITNLSAVEMIPLPTCLQFNSCGPCVTAQIGFNCSWCSKLQRCSSGFDRHRQDWVDSGCPEESKDKICEKSVDTTETPPYSTTIPQPTTTKFRVLTTTRGSTTSQLPTSLPTEDDTKIALHLKDNGESTEDYSCHLLCGFKN
;
A
#
# COMPACT_ATOMS: atom_id res chain seq x y z
N MET A 1 -0.62 31.48 71.84
CA MET A 1 0.39 32.47 71.39
C MET A 1 1.36 31.78 70.44
N ALA A 2 1.86 32.53 69.46
CA ALA A 2 2.49 32.08 68.23
C ALA A 2 3.94 31.54 68.36
N ARG A 3 4.29 30.69 67.39
CA ARG A 3 5.59 30.56 66.66
C ARG A 3 6.90 30.50 67.48
N LEU A 4 7.76 29.50 67.21
CA LEU A 4 8.80 29.60 66.17
C LEU A 4 9.53 28.27 65.90
N ARG A 5 9.93 28.16 64.63
CA ARG A 5 10.61 27.13 63.85
C ARG A 5 12.04 26.71 64.26
N ARG A 6 12.38 25.51 63.76
CA ARG A 6 13.63 25.06 63.07
C ARG A 6 14.82 24.55 63.90
N GLY A 7 15.18 23.30 63.61
CA GLY A 7 16.59 22.88 63.54
C GLY A 7 16.80 21.37 63.69
N LYS A 8 17.35 20.73 62.65
CA LYS A 8 17.88 19.35 62.55
C LYS A 8 16.86 18.26 62.11
N LEU A 9 16.24 18.37 60.93
CA LEU A 9 16.74 17.76 59.67
C LEU A 9 18.20 17.31 59.68
N ALA A 10 18.45 16.00 59.87
CA ALA A 10 19.63 15.29 59.37
C ALA A 10 19.58 13.77 59.61
N ALA A 11 18.61 13.23 60.37
CA ALA A 11 18.53 11.80 60.68
C ALA A 11 17.36 11.05 60.02
N GLY A 12 16.54 11.73 59.20
CA GLY A 12 15.30 11.20 58.61
C GLY A 12 15.34 10.96 57.09
N PHE A 13 16.50 11.03 56.45
CA PHE A 13 16.63 10.89 54.99
C PHE A 13 17.42 9.65 54.54
N LEU A 14 17.92 8.83 55.47
CA LEU A 14 18.67 7.61 55.17
C LEU A 14 17.90 6.31 55.51
N LEU A 15 16.65 6.41 55.96
CA LEU A 15 15.78 5.26 56.27
C LEU A 15 14.51 5.18 55.38
N LEU A 16 14.38 6.09 54.39
CA LEU A 16 13.29 6.07 53.40
C LEU A 16 13.72 5.53 52.03
N PHE A 17 14.99 5.16 51.85
CA PHE A 17 15.52 4.57 50.62
C PHE A 17 15.74 3.05 50.69
N GLN A 18 15.36 2.39 51.79
CA GLN A 18 15.45 0.93 51.95
C GLN A 18 14.10 0.22 52.13
N CYS A 19 12.97 0.92 51.96
CA CYS A 19 11.62 0.33 52.03
C CYS A 19 10.74 0.60 50.79
N LEU A 20 11.35 0.75 49.61
CA LEU A 20 10.62 0.79 48.33
C LEU A 20 11.19 -0.18 47.27
N SER A 21 12.04 -1.13 47.66
CA SER A 21 12.58 -2.16 46.74
C SER A 21 11.99 -3.56 46.91
N GLU A 22 10.98 -3.76 47.76
CA GLU A 22 10.35 -5.07 47.96
C GLU A 22 8.82 -4.95 48.07
N ARG A 23 8.16 -4.70 46.94
CA ARG A 23 6.77 -5.10 46.67
C ARG A 23 6.45 -4.80 45.21
N CYS A 24 6.77 -5.74 44.33
CA CYS A 24 6.04 -6.07 43.11
C CYS A 24 6.73 -7.27 42.45
N GLN A 25 6.50 -8.46 42.99
CA GLN A 25 6.61 -9.71 42.24
C GLN A 25 5.19 -10.28 42.11
N LEU A 26 4.92 -10.84 40.92
CA LEU A 26 3.72 -11.57 40.49
C LEU A 26 2.59 -10.76 39.84
N ALA A 27 2.78 -10.47 38.55
CA ALA A 27 1.85 -10.89 37.52
C ALA A 27 2.64 -11.00 36.20
N ALA A 28 3.02 -12.22 35.84
CA ALA A 28 3.37 -12.54 34.47
C ALA A 28 2.06 -12.55 33.68
N GLU A 29 1.76 -11.44 33.03
CA GLU A 29 0.67 -11.32 32.08
C GLU A 29 1.31 -11.15 30.69
N GLU A 30 0.98 -12.07 29.80
CA GLU A 30 1.47 -12.14 28.44
C GLU A 30 1.29 -10.79 27.73
N THR A 31 2.39 -10.13 27.39
CA THR A 31 2.35 -8.97 26.50
C THR A 31 1.92 -9.44 25.11
N PRO A 32 0.81 -8.95 24.54
CA PRO A 32 0.54 -9.16 23.13
C PRO A 32 1.63 -8.42 22.34
N SER A 33 2.22 -9.09 21.36
CA SER A 33 3.30 -8.56 20.53
C SER A 33 2.89 -7.20 19.93
N GLN A 34 3.45 -6.13 20.48
CA GLN A 34 3.33 -4.79 19.92
C GLN A 34 4.08 -4.82 18.58
N SER A 35 3.36 -4.75 17.46
CA SER A 35 3.97 -4.68 16.15
C SER A 35 4.81 -3.40 16.06
N ASN A 36 6.13 -3.52 16.15
CA ASN A 36 7.05 -2.40 15.93
C ASN A 36 7.02 -2.00 14.45
N GLY A 37 6.04 -1.20 14.05
CA GLY A 37 5.97 -0.64 12.70
C GLY A 37 7.06 0.42 12.48
N VAL A 38 7.60 0.48 11.26
CA VAL A 38 8.58 1.50 10.88
C VAL A 38 7.89 2.83 10.60
N PHE A 39 8.48 3.94 11.06
CA PHE A 39 7.91 5.28 10.92
C PHE A 39 8.34 5.95 9.62
N TYR A 40 7.36 6.41 8.83
CA TYR A 40 7.52 7.28 7.66
C TYR A 40 7.00 8.68 7.96
N GLU A 41 7.68 9.68 7.39
CA GLU A 41 7.16 11.05 7.28
C GLU A 41 6.54 11.25 5.90
N VAL A 42 5.43 12.00 5.85
CA VAL A 42 4.67 12.20 4.62
C VAL A 42 4.69 13.65 4.22
N VAL A 43 5.13 13.91 3.00
CA VAL A 43 5.30 15.25 2.43
C VAL A 43 3.94 15.80 2.02
N GLN A 44 3.18 16.37 2.97
CA GLN A 44 2.11 17.36 2.76
C GLN A 44 1.54 17.86 4.11
N SER A 45 1.17 19.14 4.14
CA SER A 45 0.84 19.93 5.33
C SER A 45 -0.58 19.68 5.87
N PHE A 46 -0.70 18.84 6.89
CA PHE A 46 -1.82 18.86 7.84
C PHE A 46 -1.29 19.03 9.27
N PRO A 47 -2.03 19.70 10.17
CA PRO A 47 -1.60 19.87 11.55
C PRO A 47 -1.48 18.51 12.24
N ARG A 48 -0.35 18.29 12.92
CA ARG A 48 -0.08 17.12 13.77
C ARG A 48 -1.25 16.91 14.74
N VAL A 49 -2.11 15.94 14.46
CA VAL A 49 -2.89 15.25 15.49
C VAL A 49 -2.10 14.01 15.84
N GLU A 50 -1.57 13.93 17.06
CA GLU A 50 -1.04 12.69 17.62
C GLU A 50 -2.21 11.72 17.80
N GLU A 51 -2.37 10.81 16.84
CA GLU A 51 -3.41 9.78 16.88
C GLU A 51 -2.74 8.42 17.12
N ASN A 52 -3.15 7.76 18.21
CA ASN A 52 -2.65 6.43 18.55
C ASN A 52 -3.29 5.38 17.62
N VAL A 53 -2.57 5.02 16.56
CA VAL A 53 -2.94 3.93 15.64
C VAL A 53 -2.37 2.63 16.17
N GLN A 54 -3.25 1.64 16.39
CA GLN A 54 -2.83 0.26 16.66
C GLN A 54 -3.03 -0.57 15.39
N VAL A 55 -1.97 -1.29 15.00
CA VAL A 55 -2.07 -2.31 13.97
C VAL A 55 -2.34 -3.65 14.65
N SER A 56 -3.34 -4.40 14.18
CA SER A 56 -3.54 -5.78 14.61
C SER A 56 -3.58 -6.70 13.38
N SER A 57 -2.80 -7.77 13.42
CA SER A 57 -2.86 -8.85 12.45
C SER A 57 -3.60 -10.02 13.09
N HIS A 58 -4.84 -10.25 12.64
CA HIS A 58 -5.58 -11.47 12.97
C HIS A 58 -5.81 -12.26 11.69
N ARG A 59 -5.30 -13.50 11.64
CA ARG A 59 -5.58 -14.42 10.55
C ARG A 59 -6.99 -14.98 10.71
N TRP A 60 -7.96 -14.38 10.04
CA TRP A 60 -9.32 -14.94 9.95
C TRP A 60 -9.30 -16.16 9.03
N ARG A 61 -9.09 -17.36 9.58
CA ARG A 61 -9.34 -18.61 8.85
C ARG A 61 -10.85 -18.83 8.74
N ARG A 62 -11.32 -19.15 7.52
CA ARG A 62 -12.66 -19.71 7.30
C ARG A 62 -12.73 -21.08 7.98
N HIS A 63 -13.23 -21.16 9.21
CA HIS A 63 -13.77 -22.41 9.72
C HIS A 63 -15.20 -22.56 9.19
N SER A 64 -15.32 -23.27 8.08
CA SER A 64 -16.57 -23.95 7.70
C SER A 64 -16.40 -25.42 8.04
N GLU A 65 -16.46 -25.75 9.32
CA GLU A 65 -16.78 -27.12 9.73
C GLU A 65 -17.97 -27.07 10.68
N SER A 66 -19.02 -27.76 10.24
CA SER A 66 -20.25 -28.02 10.97
C SER A 66 -19.94 -28.53 12.38
N LEU A 67 -20.28 -27.73 13.39
CA LEU A 67 -20.47 -28.22 14.75
C LEU A 67 -21.60 -29.24 14.74
N LYS A 68 -21.26 -30.53 14.66
CA LYS A 68 -22.13 -31.62 15.08
C LYS A 68 -21.84 -31.92 16.54
N SER A 69 -22.84 -31.73 17.37
CA SER A 69 -22.90 -32.23 18.74
C SER A 69 -22.84 -33.75 18.75
N VAL A 70 -21.85 -34.34 19.43
CA VAL A 70 -21.99 -35.69 20.01
C VAL A 70 -21.19 -35.72 21.31
N ASP A 71 -21.92 -35.71 22.43
CA ASP A 71 -21.45 -36.28 23.70
C ASP A 71 -21.25 -37.79 23.53
N THR A 72 -20.08 -38.32 23.89
CA THR A 72 -19.95 -39.43 24.85
C THR A 72 -18.48 -39.86 25.08
N ASN A 73 -18.16 -39.97 26.36
CA ASN A 73 -16.99 -40.57 27.00
C ASN A 73 -16.36 -41.79 26.27
N ARG A 74 -15.03 -41.75 26.04
CA ARG A 74 -14.12 -42.91 26.25
C ARG A 74 -12.65 -42.52 26.22
N ALA A 75 -11.92 -42.89 27.28
CA ALA A 75 -10.47 -42.80 27.40
C ALA A 75 -9.75 -43.97 26.70
N SER A 76 -8.58 -43.74 26.09
CA SER A 76 -7.38 -44.59 26.24
C SER A 76 -6.14 -44.03 25.51
N MET A 77 -5.00 -44.01 26.24
CA MET A 77 -3.59 -44.29 25.89
C MET A 77 -3.27 -44.56 24.40
N GLY A 78 -2.26 -44.03 23.71
CA GLY A 78 -0.89 -43.64 24.09
C GLY A 78 0.09 -44.59 23.37
N GLN A 79 0.95 -44.10 22.44
CA GLN A 79 2.29 -44.67 22.17
C GLN A 79 3.15 -43.86 21.18
N ASP A 80 4.39 -43.62 21.61
CA ASP A 80 5.60 -43.18 20.91
C ASP A 80 6.10 -44.16 19.83
N SER A 81 6.82 -43.63 18.83
CA SER A 81 8.12 -44.14 18.31
C SER A 81 8.46 -43.44 16.98
N SER A 82 9.38 -42.46 16.93
CA SER A 82 10.84 -42.57 16.64
C SER A 82 11.21 -42.82 15.17
N GLU A 83 11.90 -41.85 14.57
CA GLU A 83 12.67 -42.00 13.31
C GLU A 83 13.83 -43.00 13.43
N PRO A 84 14.50 -43.37 12.31
CA PRO A 84 15.73 -42.64 11.97
C PRO A 84 16.01 -42.44 10.46
N ALA A 85 16.93 -41.51 10.22
CA ALA A 85 17.52 -41.02 8.97
C ALA A 85 18.13 -42.09 8.03
N GLY A 86 18.16 -41.75 6.73
CA GLY A 86 18.98 -42.40 5.69
C GLY A 86 19.26 -41.43 4.54
N PHE A 87 20.53 -41.05 4.38
CA PHE A 87 21.06 -40.12 3.38
C PHE A 87 21.75 -40.93 2.27
N THR A 88 21.41 -40.67 1.00
CA THR A 88 22.16 -41.03 -0.22
C THR A 88 21.59 -40.13 -1.32
N ASP A 89 22.29 -39.12 -1.79
CA ASP A 89 23.47 -39.08 -2.69
C ASP A 89 23.03 -38.62 -4.08
N LEU A 90 23.85 -37.73 -4.61
CA LEU A 90 23.65 -36.78 -5.68
C LEU A 90 23.49 -37.48 -7.03
N LEU A 91 22.48 -37.08 -7.79
CA LEU A 91 22.58 -37.02 -9.24
C LEU A 91 22.23 -35.60 -9.68
N LEU A 92 23.29 -34.88 -10.07
CA LEU A 92 23.22 -33.72 -10.93
C LEU A 92 22.61 -34.18 -12.26
N ASP A 93 21.35 -33.84 -12.51
CA ASP A 93 20.83 -33.83 -13.87
C ASP A 93 20.95 -32.39 -14.38
N GLU A 94 21.98 -32.18 -15.19
CA GLU A 94 22.23 -30.99 -15.98
C GLU A 94 21.24 -31.02 -17.17
N GLY A 95 19.96 -30.88 -16.84
CA GLY A 95 18.88 -30.74 -17.81
C GLY A 95 18.76 -29.29 -18.22
N HIS A 96 19.18 -28.96 -19.44
CA HIS A 96 18.80 -27.73 -20.11
C HIS A 96 17.29 -27.71 -20.33
N ASP A 97 16.53 -27.30 -19.31
CA ASP A 97 15.12 -26.97 -19.44
C ASP A 97 15.00 -25.63 -20.16
N ASN A 98 14.99 -25.68 -21.49
CA ASN A 98 14.46 -24.62 -22.35
C ASN A 98 12.92 -24.60 -22.30
N THR A 99 12.36 -24.73 -21.09
CA THR A 99 10.93 -24.60 -20.84
C THR A 99 10.78 -23.39 -19.92
N THR A 100 10.33 -22.27 -20.45
CA THR A 100 9.85 -21.13 -19.65
C THR A 100 8.66 -21.60 -18.83
N GLN A 101 8.91 -22.20 -17.66
CA GLN A 101 7.85 -22.60 -16.74
C GLN A 101 7.25 -21.33 -16.13
N ILE A 102 6.19 -20.84 -16.77
CA ILE A 102 5.33 -19.79 -16.21
C ILE A 102 4.60 -20.42 -15.03
N GLU A 103 4.87 -19.91 -13.83
CA GLU A 103 4.22 -20.38 -12.63
C GLU A 103 3.08 -19.42 -12.27
N GLU A 104 1.85 -19.94 -12.32
CA GLU A 104 0.63 -19.23 -11.97
C GLU A 104 0.23 -19.60 -10.54
N ASP A 105 0.23 -18.62 -9.64
CA ASP A 105 -0.21 -18.77 -8.27
C ASP A 105 -1.65 -18.27 -8.11
N THR A 106 -2.53 -19.17 -7.66
CA THR A 106 -3.98 -18.98 -7.57
C THR A 106 -4.49 -19.07 -6.12
N ASP A 107 -3.60 -19.09 -5.13
CA ASP A 107 -3.96 -19.25 -3.71
C ASP A 107 -4.56 -17.98 -3.05
N HIS A 108 -4.64 -16.88 -3.80
CA HIS A 108 -5.13 -15.59 -3.33
C HIS A 108 -6.59 -15.33 -3.79
N ASN A 109 -7.44 -14.78 -2.91
CA ASN A 109 -8.88 -14.64 -3.22
C ASN A 109 -9.20 -13.45 -4.15
N TYR A 110 -8.34 -12.43 -4.19
CA TYR A 110 -8.60 -11.16 -4.90
C TYR A 110 -7.75 -10.99 -6.17
N TYR A 111 -6.69 -11.77 -6.32
CA TYR A 111 -5.76 -11.67 -7.45
C TYR A 111 -5.24 -13.06 -7.81
N THR A 112 -4.91 -13.28 -9.07
CA THR A 112 -4.03 -14.36 -9.52
C THR A 112 -2.68 -13.76 -9.86
N SER A 113 -1.57 -14.42 -9.52
CA SER A 113 -0.24 -13.94 -9.88
C SER A 113 0.45 -14.85 -10.88
N ARG A 114 1.24 -14.28 -11.79
CA ARG A 114 2.05 -14.98 -12.78
C ARG A 114 3.46 -14.47 -12.70
N THR A 115 4.42 -15.36 -12.53
CA THR A 115 5.83 -14.99 -12.45
C THR A 115 6.58 -15.38 -13.72
N TYR A 116 7.36 -14.43 -14.23
CA TYR A 116 8.14 -14.58 -15.46
C TYR A 116 9.62 -14.44 -15.13
N GLY A 117 10.42 -15.44 -15.52
CA GLY A 117 11.86 -15.47 -15.27
C GLY A 117 12.67 -14.58 -16.23
N PRO A 118 14.00 -14.48 -16.03
CA PRO A 118 14.90 -13.67 -16.85
C PRO A 118 14.96 -14.07 -18.34
N TYR A 119 14.70 -15.35 -18.63
CA TYR A 119 14.77 -15.88 -19.99
C TYR A 119 13.45 -15.75 -20.76
N ASP A 120 12.37 -15.36 -20.08
CA ASP A 120 11.07 -15.14 -20.70
C ASP A 120 11.05 -13.81 -21.46
N SER A 121 10.55 -13.81 -22.70
CA SER A 121 10.35 -12.59 -23.46
C SER A 121 9.34 -11.66 -22.81
N THR A 122 8.31 -12.21 -22.16
CA THR A 122 7.25 -11.45 -21.50
C THR A 122 7.81 -10.57 -20.37
N SER A 123 8.87 -10.99 -19.67
CA SER A 123 9.54 -10.14 -18.67
C SER A 123 10.04 -8.82 -19.25
N ARG A 124 10.52 -8.84 -20.51
CA ARG A 124 10.98 -7.63 -21.21
C ARG A 124 9.80 -6.80 -21.71
N ASP A 125 8.74 -7.44 -22.18
CA ASP A 125 7.54 -6.76 -22.68
C ASP A 125 6.76 -6.05 -21.56
N LEU A 126 6.78 -6.60 -20.34
CA LEU A 126 6.18 -6.02 -19.14
C LEU A 126 7.00 -4.89 -18.52
N TRP A 127 8.28 -4.75 -18.90
CA TRP A 127 9.11 -3.65 -18.46
C TRP A 127 8.79 -2.37 -19.24
N VAL A 128 8.63 -1.25 -18.54
CA VAL A 128 8.32 0.03 -19.16
C VAL A 128 9.58 0.89 -19.19
N ASN A 129 10.01 1.26 -20.39
CA ASN A 129 11.13 2.18 -20.53
C ASN A 129 10.66 3.64 -20.35
N ILE A 130 10.72 4.13 -19.11
CA ILE A 130 10.33 5.51 -18.76
C ILE A 130 11.16 6.56 -19.52
N ASP A 131 12.41 6.26 -19.90
CA ASP A 131 13.28 7.21 -20.60
C ASP A 131 12.86 7.46 -22.06
N GLN A 132 12.06 6.54 -22.64
CA GLN A 132 11.48 6.68 -23.98
C GLN A 132 10.11 7.38 -23.97
N MET A 133 9.57 7.67 -22.78
CA MET A 133 8.29 8.37 -22.64
C MET A 133 8.45 9.87 -22.85
N GLU A 134 7.34 10.57 -23.06
CA GLU A 134 7.32 12.03 -23.14
C GLU A 134 7.96 12.64 -21.88
N LYS A 135 9.15 13.24 -22.04
CA LYS A 135 9.98 13.74 -20.93
C LYS A 135 9.23 14.68 -19.99
N ASP A 136 8.31 15.48 -20.53
CA ASP A 136 7.52 16.46 -19.76
C ASP A 136 6.47 15.81 -18.85
N LYS A 137 6.10 14.55 -19.10
CA LYS A 137 5.15 13.79 -18.29
C LYS A 137 5.82 12.93 -17.22
N VAL A 138 7.11 12.63 -17.39
CA VAL A 138 7.90 11.89 -16.39
C VAL A 138 8.24 12.84 -15.24
N LYS A 139 7.80 12.48 -14.04
CA LYS A 139 8.02 13.28 -12.83
C LYS A 139 9.07 12.60 -11.97
N ILE A 140 10.22 13.27 -11.80
CA ILE A 140 11.22 12.88 -10.80
C ILE A 140 10.82 13.54 -9.49
N HIS A 141 10.61 12.75 -8.45
CA HIS A 141 10.20 13.29 -7.16
C HIS A 141 11.42 13.77 -6.37
N GLY A 142 11.58 15.08 -6.21
CA GLY A 142 12.73 15.68 -5.52
C GLY A 142 12.96 15.13 -4.12
N ILE A 143 11.97 15.19 -3.23
CA ILE A 143 12.15 14.72 -1.83
C ILE A 143 12.40 13.21 -1.77
N LEU A 144 11.55 12.39 -2.40
CA LEU A 144 11.75 10.93 -2.40
C LEU A 144 13.08 10.48 -3.02
N SER A 145 13.67 11.26 -3.94
CA SER A 145 14.97 10.93 -4.56
C SER A 145 16.19 11.32 -3.70
N ASN A 146 15.97 12.01 -2.57
CA ASN A 146 17.04 12.60 -1.76
C ASN A 146 16.87 12.38 -0.26
N THR A 147 15.90 11.58 0.19
CA THR A 147 15.60 11.39 1.61
C THR A 147 15.33 9.93 1.97
N HIS A 148 15.49 9.60 3.24
CA HIS A 148 15.16 8.30 3.82
C HIS A 148 13.80 8.34 4.51
N ARG A 149 13.03 7.25 4.42
CA ARG A 149 11.75 7.07 5.15
C ARG A 149 10.74 8.21 4.92
N GLN A 150 10.76 8.77 3.73
CA GLN A 150 9.74 9.69 3.26
C GLN A 150 8.74 8.98 2.36
N ALA A 151 7.52 9.52 2.32
CA ALA A 151 6.50 9.16 1.37
C ALA A 151 5.77 10.40 0.86
N ALA A 152 5.24 10.34 -0.36
CA ALA A 152 4.55 11.47 -0.97
C ALA A 152 3.29 11.01 -1.69
N ARG A 153 2.25 11.84 -1.63
CA ARG A 153 0.98 11.59 -2.30
C ARG A 153 1.09 11.85 -3.79
N VAL A 154 0.53 10.94 -4.58
CA VAL A 154 0.45 11.01 -6.04
C VAL A 154 -1.01 10.79 -6.44
N ASN A 155 -1.56 11.76 -7.15
CA ASN A 155 -2.91 11.68 -7.71
C ASN A 155 -2.88 10.94 -9.04
N LEU A 156 -3.83 10.01 -9.21
CA LEU A 156 -4.02 9.24 -10.44
C LEU A 156 -4.99 9.98 -11.36
N SER A 157 -4.68 9.97 -12.65
CA SER A 157 -5.56 10.52 -13.68
C SER A 157 -6.77 9.61 -14.01
N PHE A 158 -6.78 8.37 -13.51
CA PHE A 158 -7.81 7.36 -13.71
C PHE A 158 -8.25 6.70 -12.39
N ASP A 159 -9.40 6.01 -12.41
CA ASP A 159 -9.84 5.15 -11.30
C ASP A 159 -9.07 3.83 -11.37
N PHE A 160 -8.20 3.58 -10.39
CA PHE A 160 -7.47 2.31 -10.31
C PHE A 160 -8.23 1.28 -9.46
N PRO A 161 -8.69 0.15 -10.01
CA PRO A 161 -9.33 -0.91 -9.24
C PRO A 161 -8.33 -1.66 -8.35
N PHE A 162 -8.54 -1.62 -7.03
CA PHE A 162 -7.72 -2.32 -6.04
C PHE A 162 -8.62 -2.99 -4.99
N TYR A 163 -8.57 -4.32 -4.89
CA TYR A 163 -9.41 -5.10 -3.95
C TYR A 163 -10.93 -4.83 -4.05
N GLY A 164 -11.41 -4.40 -5.23
CA GLY A 164 -12.81 -4.03 -5.47
C GLY A 164 -13.16 -2.57 -5.15
N HIS A 165 -12.19 -1.76 -4.72
CA HIS A 165 -12.34 -0.33 -4.52
C HIS A 165 -11.60 0.45 -5.61
N PHE A 166 -12.06 1.66 -5.93
CA PHE A 166 -11.36 2.55 -6.85
C PHE A 166 -10.46 3.52 -6.08
N LEU A 167 -9.18 3.55 -6.44
CA LEU A 167 -8.20 4.50 -5.91
C LEU A 167 -7.99 5.63 -6.91
N ARG A 168 -7.95 6.87 -6.41
CA ARG A 168 -7.63 8.10 -7.15
C ARG A 168 -6.38 8.80 -6.62
N GLU A 169 -5.93 8.41 -5.45
CA GLU A 169 -4.73 8.92 -4.78
C GLU A 169 -4.00 7.73 -4.16
N ILE A 170 -2.68 7.74 -4.27
CA ILE A 170 -1.78 6.76 -3.66
C ILE A 170 -0.64 7.50 -2.96
N THR A 171 0.11 6.82 -2.10
CA THR A 171 1.29 7.40 -1.44
C THR A 171 2.53 6.57 -1.78
N VAL A 172 3.46 7.13 -2.56
CA VAL A 172 4.71 6.47 -2.96
C VAL A 172 5.74 6.66 -1.85
N ALA A 173 6.38 5.56 -1.41
CA ALA A 173 7.37 5.57 -0.35
C ALA A 173 8.78 5.27 -0.86
N THR A 174 9.78 5.89 -0.23
CA THR A 174 11.21 5.67 -0.48
C THR A 174 11.65 4.21 -0.30
N GLY A 175 10.96 3.45 0.55
CA GLY A 175 11.27 2.04 0.85
C GLY A 175 10.80 1.03 -0.19
N GLY A 176 10.52 1.42 -1.43
CA GLY A 176 10.19 0.49 -2.52
C GLY A 176 8.74 -0.01 -2.55
N PHE A 177 7.80 0.77 -2.02
CA PHE A 177 6.38 0.40 -2.00
C PHE A 177 5.44 1.60 -2.14
N ILE A 178 4.19 1.31 -2.45
CA ILE A 178 3.08 2.26 -2.54
C ILE A 178 2.11 1.95 -1.41
N TYR A 179 1.80 2.93 -0.58
CA TYR A 179 0.73 2.86 0.42
C TYR A 179 -0.61 3.24 -0.21
N THR A 180 -1.64 2.43 0.04
CA THR A 180 -2.97 2.54 -0.59
C THR A 180 -4.11 2.87 0.36
N GLY A 181 -3.79 3.09 1.65
CA GLY A 181 -4.79 3.47 2.65
C GLY A 181 -5.17 4.96 2.53
N GLU A 182 -6.43 5.28 2.81
CA GLU A 182 -6.94 6.65 2.79
C GLU A 182 -6.38 7.47 3.96
N VAL A 183 -6.31 6.85 5.14
CA VAL A 183 -5.77 7.47 6.35
C VAL A 183 -4.26 7.25 6.39
N VAL A 184 -3.50 8.31 6.21
CA VAL A 184 -2.04 8.26 6.35
C VAL A 184 -1.67 8.23 7.84
N HIS A 185 -0.86 7.25 8.23
CA HIS A 185 -0.28 7.12 9.56
C HIS A 185 1.22 6.84 9.47
N ARG A 186 1.97 6.96 10.56
CA ARG A 186 3.44 6.79 10.46
C ARG A 186 3.86 5.36 10.11
N MET A 187 3.10 4.34 10.49
CA MET A 187 3.46 2.92 10.26
C MET A 187 3.02 2.37 8.88
N LEU A 188 3.35 3.07 7.79
CA LEU A 188 2.82 2.76 6.44
C LEU A 188 3.12 1.35 5.93
N THR A 189 4.17 0.70 6.41
CA THR A 189 4.60 -0.64 5.96
C THR A 189 3.74 -1.79 6.48
N ALA A 190 2.82 -1.49 7.40
CA ALA A 190 2.21 -2.52 8.23
C ALA A 190 1.01 -3.21 7.58
N THR A 191 0.15 -2.49 6.86
CA THR A 191 -1.22 -2.96 6.57
C THR A 191 -1.67 -2.84 5.12
N GLN A 192 -1.54 -1.67 4.49
CA GLN A 192 -2.13 -1.41 3.17
C GLN A 192 -1.04 -1.00 2.17
N TYR A 193 -0.65 -1.92 1.29
CA TYR A 193 0.46 -1.65 0.38
C TYR A 193 0.37 -2.42 -0.94
N ILE A 194 1.05 -1.85 -1.94
CA ILE A 194 1.51 -2.52 -3.16
C ILE A 194 3.04 -2.44 -3.11
N ALA A 195 3.70 -3.58 -2.95
CA ALA A 195 5.13 -3.67 -2.71
C ALA A 195 5.80 -4.52 -3.80
N PRO A 196 6.32 -3.90 -4.89
CA PRO A 196 7.20 -4.62 -5.80
C PRO A 196 8.45 -5.12 -5.07
N LEU A 197 9.06 -4.29 -4.22
CA LEU A 197 10.11 -4.73 -3.32
C LEU A 197 10.20 -3.75 -2.15
N MET A 198 9.54 -4.05 -1.05
CA MET A 198 9.64 -3.27 0.17
C MET A 198 10.89 -3.68 0.93
N ALA A 199 11.79 -2.75 1.21
CA ALA A 199 13.00 -2.97 2.02
C ALA A 199 13.52 -1.64 2.60
N ASN A 200 14.65 -1.68 3.33
CA ASN A 200 15.28 -0.49 3.90
C ASN A 200 16.02 0.35 2.84
N PHE A 201 15.38 0.67 1.71
CA PHE A 201 15.97 1.51 0.68
C PHE A 201 16.11 2.95 1.15
N ASP A 202 17.25 3.56 0.83
CA ASP A 202 17.53 4.97 1.07
C ASP A 202 18.06 5.61 -0.22
N PRO A 203 17.21 6.33 -0.97
CA PRO A 203 17.65 7.07 -2.15
C PRO A 203 18.65 8.21 -1.86
N SER A 204 18.80 8.65 -0.61
CA SER A 204 19.70 9.76 -0.26
C SER A 204 21.18 9.39 -0.27
N VAL A 205 21.51 8.10 -0.15
CA VAL A 205 22.91 7.64 -0.05
C VAL A 205 23.67 7.68 -1.38
N SER A 206 22.97 7.76 -2.52
CA SER A 206 23.59 7.83 -3.84
C SER A 206 23.02 8.97 -4.68
N ARG A 207 23.92 9.67 -5.37
CA ARG A 207 23.54 10.74 -6.31
C ARG A 207 22.90 10.23 -7.59
N ASN A 208 22.91 8.93 -7.84
CA ASN A 208 22.28 8.34 -9.02
C ASN A 208 20.89 7.76 -8.71
N SER A 209 20.55 7.60 -7.43
CA SER A 209 19.25 7.05 -7.04
C SER A 209 18.12 8.02 -7.36
N THR A 210 17.07 7.59 -8.04
CA THR A 210 15.88 8.43 -8.25
C THR A 210 14.60 7.67 -7.99
N VAL A 211 13.58 8.38 -7.52
CA VAL A 211 12.20 7.88 -7.48
C VAL A 211 11.41 8.70 -8.48
N ARG A 212 10.96 8.04 -9.55
CA ARG A 212 10.29 8.68 -10.68
C ARG A 212 9.00 7.97 -11.01
N TYR A 213 8.03 8.71 -11.54
CA TYR A 213 6.74 8.16 -11.93
C TYR A 213 6.19 8.82 -13.19
N PHE A 214 5.35 8.08 -13.90
CA PHE A 214 4.75 8.48 -15.17
C PHE A 214 3.30 8.01 -15.20
N ASP A 215 2.37 8.92 -15.47
CA ASP A 215 0.93 8.66 -15.59
C ASP A 215 0.46 9.11 -16.97
N ASN A 216 -0.22 8.23 -17.71
CA ASN A 216 -0.71 8.50 -19.07
C ASN A 216 -2.23 8.45 -19.23
N GLY A 217 -3.01 8.33 -18.15
CA GLY A 217 -4.47 8.18 -18.24
C GLY A 217 -4.99 6.76 -18.20
N THR A 218 -4.16 5.77 -18.50
CA THR A 218 -4.54 4.35 -18.50
C THR A 218 -3.63 3.50 -17.63
N ALA A 219 -2.42 3.97 -17.36
CA ALA A 219 -1.48 3.34 -16.46
C ALA A 219 -0.65 4.37 -15.69
N LEU A 220 -0.32 4.04 -14.46
CA LEU A 220 0.72 4.71 -13.67
C LEU A 220 1.91 3.76 -13.54
N VAL A 221 3.11 4.24 -13.86
CA VAL A 221 4.38 3.54 -13.59
C VAL A 221 5.12 4.30 -12.49
N VAL A 222 5.58 3.58 -11.46
CA VAL A 222 6.47 4.10 -10.42
C VAL A 222 7.76 3.28 -10.45
N GLN A 223 8.90 3.96 -10.63
CA GLN A 223 10.22 3.33 -10.68
C GLN A 223 11.09 3.84 -9.54
N TRP A 224 11.70 2.90 -8.81
CA TRP A 224 12.83 3.14 -7.92
C TRP A 224 14.07 2.78 -8.72
N ASP A 225 14.82 3.80 -9.10
CA ASP A 225 15.95 3.70 -10.02
C ASP A 225 17.26 3.83 -9.25
N HIS A 226 18.15 2.85 -9.42
CA HIS A 226 19.46 2.77 -8.77
C HIS A 226 19.42 3.05 -7.25
N VAL A 227 18.38 2.59 -6.52
CA VAL A 227 18.27 2.80 -5.07
C VAL A 227 19.14 1.80 -4.31
N HIS A 228 19.69 2.22 -3.17
CA HIS A 228 20.56 1.36 -2.36
C HIS A 228 19.91 1.02 -1.02
N LEU A 229 20.29 -0.13 -0.46
CA LEU A 229 19.91 -0.51 0.90
C LEU A 229 20.71 0.31 1.92
N GLN A 230 20.02 0.92 2.89
CA GLN A 230 20.63 1.72 3.94
C GLN A 230 21.63 0.93 4.79
N ASP A 231 21.29 -0.33 5.05
CA ASP A 231 22.09 -1.19 5.92
C ASP A 231 23.36 -1.69 5.24
N ASN A 232 23.38 -1.74 3.90
CA ASN A 232 24.51 -2.27 3.16
C ASN A 232 24.58 -1.71 1.73
N TYR A 233 25.21 -0.55 1.61
CA TYR A 233 25.44 0.15 0.34
C TYR A 233 26.21 -0.68 -0.69
N ASN A 234 27.15 -1.52 -0.25
CA ASN A 234 28.09 -2.25 -1.11
C ASN A 234 27.46 -3.43 -1.86
N LEU A 235 26.21 -3.80 -1.55
CA LEU A 235 25.49 -4.85 -2.27
C LEU A 235 25.14 -4.46 -3.71
N GLY A 236 25.27 -3.18 -4.07
CA GLY A 236 24.91 -2.65 -5.37
C GLY A 236 23.59 -1.89 -5.36
N SER A 237 23.23 -1.39 -6.53
CA SER A 237 22.00 -0.64 -6.77
C SER A 237 20.85 -1.57 -7.17
N PHE A 238 19.63 -1.19 -6.80
CA PHE A 238 18.42 -1.88 -7.16
C PHE A 238 17.60 -1.00 -8.10
N THR A 239 17.09 -1.59 -9.18
CA THR A 239 16.23 -0.91 -10.14
C THR A 239 15.00 -1.76 -10.44
N PHE A 240 13.84 -1.28 -10.03
CA PHE A 240 12.57 -1.98 -10.16
C PHE A 240 11.40 -1.01 -10.28
N GLN A 241 10.27 -1.51 -10.76
CA GLN A 241 9.06 -0.71 -10.97
C GLN A 241 7.79 -1.43 -10.54
N ALA A 242 6.76 -0.63 -10.25
CA ALA A 242 5.38 -1.07 -10.20
C ALA A 242 4.55 -0.31 -11.25
N THR A 243 3.80 -1.05 -12.06
CA THR A 243 2.84 -0.49 -13.02
C THR A 243 1.43 -0.83 -12.56
N LEU A 244 0.59 0.19 -12.39
CA LEU A 244 -0.83 0.07 -12.06
C LEU A 244 -1.64 0.37 -13.32
N LEU A 245 -2.45 -0.58 -13.79
CA LEU A 245 -3.28 -0.40 -14.99
C LEU A 245 -4.74 -0.11 -14.63
N ASN A 246 -5.44 0.65 -15.46
CA ASN A 246 -6.84 1.01 -15.27
C ASN A 246 -7.82 -0.18 -15.24
N ASP A 247 -7.41 -1.33 -15.75
CA ASP A 247 -8.15 -2.60 -15.67
C ASP A 247 -7.95 -3.33 -14.32
N GLY A 248 -7.12 -2.77 -13.43
CA GLY A 248 -6.82 -3.32 -12.10
C GLY A 248 -5.64 -4.28 -12.08
N ARG A 249 -4.99 -4.56 -13.21
CA ARG A 249 -3.73 -5.32 -13.23
C ARG A 249 -2.61 -4.53 -12.56
N ILE A 250 -1.72 -5.27 -11.92
CA ILE A 250 -0.52 -4.75 -11.27
C ILE A 250 0.67 -5.53 -11.80
N ILE A 251 1.67 -4.84 -12.32
CA ILE A 251 2.89 -5.46 -12.83
C ILE A 251 4.06 -5.01 -11.96
N PHE A 252 4.84 -5.95 -11.47
CA PHE A 252 6.15 -5.71 -10.88
C PHE A 252 7.23 -6.08 -11.90
N GLY A 253 8.13 -5.15 -12.19
CA GLY A 253 9.26 -5.38 -13.10
C GLY A 253 10.57 -5.19 -12.36
N TYR A 254 11.54 -6.07 -12.59
CA TYR A 254 12.84 -6.05 -11.93
C TYR A 254 13.95 -5.99 -12.97
N LYS A 255 14.64 -4.86 -13.05
CA LYS A 255 15.72 -4.63 -14.03
C LYS A 255 17.11 -4.86 -13.45
N GLU A 256 17.29 -4.61 -12.16
CA GLU A 256 18.56 -4.80 -11.47
C GLU A 256 18.27 -5.22 -10.02
N ILE A 257 18.61 -6.47 -9.69
CA ILE A 257 18.49 -7.05 -8.35
C ILE A 257 19.83 -7.76 -8.05
N PRO A 258 20.79 -7.07 -7.41
CA PRO A 258 22.17 -7.53 -7.33
C PRO A 258 22.39 -8.66 -6.30
N VAL A 259 21.41 -8.91 -5.44
CA VAL A 259 21.44 -9.89 -4.34
C VAL A 259 20.07 -10.52 -4.22
N ALA A 260 20.01 -11.81 -3.88
CA ALA A 260 18.75 -12.51 -3.64
C ALA A 260 17.94 -11.80 -2.54
N VAL A 261 16.64 -11.58 -2.77
CA VAL A 261 15.77 -10.85 -1.85
C VAL A 261 15.71 -11.49 -0.45
N THR A 262 15.88 -12.81 -0.37
CA THR A 262 15.95 -13.57 0.90
C THR A 262 17.15 -13.22 1.77
N GLN A 263 18.19 -12.58 1.22
CA GLN A 263 19.40 -12.17 1.95
C GLN A 263 19.32 -10.73 2.45
N ILE A 264 18.27 -9.98 2.12
CA ILE A 264 18.10 -8.60 2.58
C ILE A 264 17.71 -8.61 4.06
N SER A 265 18.39 -7.81 4.87
CA SER A 265 18.12 -7.72 6.31
C SER A 265 16.74 -7.13 6.60
N SER A 266 15.97 -7.83 7.43
CA SER A 266 14.66 -7.38 7.90
C SER A 266 14.69 -6.67 9.26
N THR A 267 15.90 -6.43 9.81
CA THR A 267 16.09 -5.94 11.19
C THR A 267 15.60 -4.50 11.37
N ASN A 268 16.00 -3.61 10.46
CA ASN A 268 15.70 -2.18 10.54
C ASN A 268 14.47 -1.78 9.72
N HIS A 269 14.02 -2.67 8.83
CA HIS A 269 12.86 -2.48 7.97
C HIS A 269 12.32 -3.83 7.50
N PRO A 270 11.00 -4.04 7.43
CA PRO A 270 10.45 -5.27 6.85
C PRO A 270 10.85 -5.44 5.39
N VAL A 271 11.07 -6.69 4.98
CA VAL A 271 11.26 -7.07 3.58
C VAL A 271 9.99 -7.76 3.10
N LYS A 272 9.32 -7.21 2.07
CA LYS A 272 8.05 -7.75 1.57
C LYS A 272 7.94 -7.59 0.05
N VAL A 273 7.29 -8.55 -0.59
CA VAL A 273 6.95 -8.52 -2.01
C VAL A 273 5.50 -8.99 -2.15
N GLY A 274 4.63 -8.17 -2.74
CA GLY A 274 3.22 -8.50 -2.93
C GLY A 274 2.26 -7.36 -2.55
N LEU A 275 1.05 -7.72 -2.14
CA LEU A 275 -0.06 -6.80 -1.90
C LEU A 275 -0.64 -7.00 -0.51
N SER A 276 -1.24 -5.96 0.07
CA SER A 276 -2.02 -6.07 1.29
C SER A 276 -3.11 -5.01 1.34
N ASP A 277 -4.28 -5.39 1.84
CA ASP A 277 -5.35 -4.44 2.13
C ASP A 277 -6.04 -4.70 3.47
N ALA A 278 -6.63 -3.63 4.00
CA ALA A 278 -7.15 -3.57 5.36
C ALA A 278 -8.37 -2.65 5.46
N PHE A 279 -9.18 -2.84 6.51
CA PHE A 279 -10.22 -1.89 6.90
C PHE A 279 -9.88 -1.25 8.25
N VAL A 280 -10.44 -0.05 8.50
CA VAL A 280 -10.17 0.73 9.71
C VAL A 280 -11.41 0.76 10.59
N VAL A 281 -11.24 0.46 11.88
CA VAL A 281 -12.28 0.58 12.90
C VAL A 281 -11.92 1.69 13.87
N VAL A 282 -12.84 2.62 14.06
CA VAL A 282 -12.66 3.76 14.98
C VAL A 282 -13.35 3.48 16.31
N HIS A 283 -12.56 3.23 17.35
CA HIS A 283 -13.06 3.03 18.71
C HIS A 283 -13.11 4.36 19.45
N ARG A 284 -14.25 4.65 20.09
CA ARG A 284 -14.38 5.77 21.02
C ARG A 284 -13.91 5.33 22.40
N ILE A 285 -12.93 6.03 22.98
CA ILE A 285 -12.45 5.73 24.32
C ILE A 285 -13.43 6.35 25.32
N GLN A 286 -14.28 5.53 25.93
CA GLN A 286 -15.33 6.00 26.84
C GLN A 286 -14.79 6.81 28.03
N GLN A 287 -13.55 6.55 28.44
CA GLN A 287 -12.90 7.23 29.57
C GLN A 287 -12.34 8.61 29.23
N ILE A 288 -12.16 8.95 27.94
CA ILE A 288 -11.60 10.24 27.52
C ILE A 288 -12.42 10.82 26.37
N PRO A 289 -13.26 11.86 26.63
CA PRO A 289 -14.04 12.49 25.58
C PRO A 289 -13.13 13.06 24.49
N ASN A 290 -13.59 12.97 23.23
CA ASN A 290 -12.89 13.42 22.02
C ASN A 290 -11.63 12.64 21.62
N VAL A 291 -11.21 11.61 22.35
CA VAL A 291 -10.14 10.72 21.89
C VAL A 291 -10.74 9.55 21.11
N ARG A 292 -10.28 9.42 19.86
CA ARG A 292 -10.60 8.31 18.96
C ARG A 292 -9.36 7.46 18.77
N ARG A 293 -9.53 6.14 18.82
CA ARG A 293 -8.48 5.18 18.51
C ARG A 293 -8.83 4.50 17.20
N ARG A 294 -7.91 4.53 16.24
CA ARG A 294 -8.06 3.78 14.98
C ARG A 294 -7.32 2.46 15.10
N THR A 295 -8.04 1.37 14.82
CA THR A 295 -7.46 0.03 14.69
C THR A 295 -7.58 -0.41 13.26
N ILE A 296 -6.47 -0.84 12.66
CA ILE A 296 -6.41 -1.28 11.27
C ILE A 296 -6.35 -2.80 11.26
N TYR A 297 -7.25 -3.42 10.51
CA TYR A 297 -7.39 -4.87 10.39
C TYR A 297 -7.10 -5.29 8.96
N GLU A 298 -5.95 -5.93 8.77
CA GLU A 298 -5.61 -6.60 7.52
C GLU A 298 -6.59 -7.76 7.29
N TYR A 299 -7.27 -7.76 6.15
CA TYR A 299 -8.21 -8.83 5.79
C TYR A 299 -7.65 -9.74 4.69
N HIS A 300 -6.70 -9.28 3.90
CA HIS A 300 -6.07 -10.08 2.86
C HIS A 300 -4.67 -9.57 2.52
N ARG A 301 -3.78 -10.52 2.21
CA ARG A 301 -2.43 -10.28 1.76
C ARG A 301 -2.06 -11.29 0.66
N VAL A 302 -1.33 -10.80 -0.33
CA VAL A 302 -0.63 -11.56 -1.37
C VAL A 302 0.84 -11.53 -0.99
N GLU A 303 1.45 -12.69 -0.72
CA GLU A 303 2.88 -12.82 -0.40
C GLU A 303 3.58 -13.58 -1.52
N LEU A 304 4.33 -12.86 -2.35
CA LEU A 304 5.06 -13.47 -3.46
C LEU A 304 6.36 -14.10 -2.96
N GLN A 305 6.75 -15.21 -3.58
CA GLN A 305 7.97 -15.93 -3.21
C GLN A 305 9.21 -15.11 -3.56
N MET A 306 9.96 -14.68 -2.54
CA MET A 306 11.16 -13.85 -2.68
C MET A 306 12.26 -14.50 -3.53
N SER A 307 12.34 -15.83 -3.57
CA SER A 307 13.31 -16.56 -4.40
C SER A 307 13.11 -16.37 -5.90
N LYS A 308 11.89 -16.03 -6.34
CA LYS A 308 11.56 -15.79 -7.75
C LYS A 308 11.80 -14.35 -8.19
N ILE A 309 12.12 -13.47 -7.25
CA ILE A 309 12.42 -12.07 -7.52
C ILE A 309 13.91 -11.97 -7.83
N THR A 310 14.22 -12.06 -9.11
CA THR A 310 15.59 -12.09 -9.62
C THR A 310 15.82 -10.92 -10.57
N ASN A 311 17.05 -10.81 -11.07
CA ASN A 311 17.34 -9.86 -12.11
C ASN A 311 16.55 -10.20 -13.39
N LEU A 312 16.10 -9.17 -14.11
CA LEU A 312 15.35 -9.28 -15.38
C LEU A 312 14.04 -10.10 -15.31
N SER A 313 13.44 -10.23 -14.12
CA SER A 313 12.17 -10.93 -13.94
C SER A 313 10.98 -9.97 -13.86
N ALA A 314 9.77 -10.51 -13.97
CA ALA A 314 8.54 -9.77 -13.78
C ALA A 314 7.47 -10.60 -13.07
N VAL A 315 6.52 -9.94 -12.40
CA VAL A 315 5.31 -10.56 -11.86
C VAL A 315 4.10 -9.77 -12.34
N GLU A 316 3.14 -10.44 -12.96
CA GLU A 316 1.83 -9.87 -13.31
C GLU A 316 0.79 -10.37 -12.30
N MET A 317 0.04 -9.45 -11.71
CA MET A 317 -1.11 -9.76 -10.86
C MET A 317 -2.39 -9.31 -11.57
N ILE A 318 -3.32 -10.25 -11.69
CA ILE A 318 -4.57 -10.10 -12.42
C ILE A 318 -5.71 -10.05 -11.38
N PRO A 319 -6.53 -8.99 -11.33
CA PRO A 319 -7.60 -8.89 -10.35
C PRO A 319 -8.69 -9.93 -10.61
N LEU A 320 -9.19 -10.55 -9.54
CA LEU A 320 -10.32 -11.45 -9.58
C LEU A 320 -11.63 -10.68 -9.31
N PRO A 321 -12.76 -11.14 -9.89
CA PRO A 321 -14.06 -10.53 -9.63
C PRO A 321 -14.41 -10.52 -8.13
N THR A 322 -14.94 -9.39 -7.62
CA THR A 322 -15.33 -9.23 -6.21
C THR A 322 -16.80 -8.82 -6.10
N CYS A 323 -17.40 -8.95 -4.91
CA CYS A 323 -18.80 -8.55 -4.70
C CYS A 323 -19.06 -7.07 -5.00
N LEU A 324 -18.08 -6.20 -4.75
CA LEU A 324 -18.20 -4.76 -4.90
C LEU A 324 -18.44 -4.31 -6.35
N GLN A 325 -18.19 -5.17 -7.34
CA GLN A 325 -18.45 -4.87 -8.75
C GLN A 325 -19.96 -4.91 -9.11
N PHE A 326 -20.80 -5.49 -8.24
CA PHE A 326 -22.23 -5.63 -8.49
C PHE A 326 -23.02 -4.51 -7.81
N ASN A 327 -23.68 -3.68 -8.63
CA ASN A 327 -24.38 -2.47 -8.17
C ASN A 327 -25.89 -2.68 -7.96
N SER A 328 -26.37 -3.92 -8.01
CA SER A 328 -27.78 -4.23 -7.78
C SER A 328 -27.96 -5.61 -7.14
N CYS A 329 -29.09 -5.76 -6.43
CA CYS A 329 -29.35 -6.95 -5.62
C CYS A 329 -29.32 -8.25 -6.42
N GLY A 330 -30.00 -8.30 -7.57
CA GLY A 330 -30.10 -9.50 -8.40
C GLY A 330 -28.72 -10.06 -8.77
N PRO A 331 -27.91 -9.32 -9.57
CA PRO A 331 -26.55 -9.71 -9.92
C PRO A 331 -25.67 -10.04 -8.71
N CYS A 332 -25.82 -9.30 -7.60
CA CYS A 332 -25.07 -9.55 -6.37
C CYS A 332 -25.34 -10.93 -5.78
N VAL A 333 -26.61 -11.30 -5.58
CA VAL A 333 -26.97 -12.56 -4.91
C VAL A 333 -26.88 -13.77 -5.83
N THR A 334 -26.93 -13.56 -7.15
CA THR A 334 -26.76 -14.63 -8.14
C THR A 334 -25.31 -14.76 -8.64
N ALA A 335 -24.38 -13.95 -8.13
CA ALA A 335 -23.00 -13.94 -8.56
C ALA A 335 -22.33 -15.30 -8.31
N GLN A 336 -21.74 -15.88 -9.35
CA GLN A 336 -20.94 -17.10 -9.26
C GLN A 336 -19.46 -16.74 -9.36
N ILE A 337 -18.93 -16.19 -8.27
CA ILE A 337 -17.52 -15.77 -8.16
C ILE A 337 -16.89 -16.39 -6.90
N GLY A 338 -15.60 -16.17 -6.67
CA GLY A 338 -14.88 -16.70 -5.51
C GLY A 338 -15.29 -16.15 -4.13
N PHE A 339 -16.40 -15.39 -4.04
CA PHE A 339 -16.88 -14.74 -2.84
C PHE A 339 -18.36 -15.03 -2.58
N ASN A 340 -18.70 -15.20 -1.31
CA ASN A 340 -20.09 -15.29 -0.86
C ASN A 340 -20.70 -13.89 -0.75
N CYS A 341 -21.25 -13.41 -1.85
CA CYS A 341 -21.82 -12.07 -1.93
C CYS A 341 -23.19 -12.00 -1.28
N SER A 342 -23.45 -10.88 -0.61
CA SER A 342 -24.72 -10.54 -0.02
C SER A 342 -25.07 -9.09 -0.33
N TRP A 343 -26.37 -8.80 -0.47
CA TRP A 343 -26.87 -7.46 -0.73
C TRP A 343 -27.37 -6.83 0.56
N CYS A 344 -26.99 -5.57 0.82
CA CYS A 344 -27.56 -4.78 1.90
C CYS A 344 -28.47 -3.69 1.33
N SER A 345 -29.76 -3.77 1.61
CA SER A 345 -30.76 -2.84 1.07
C SER A 345 -30.64 -1.46 1.71
N LYS A 346 -30.21 -1.38 2.98
CA LYS A 346 -29.97 -0.09 3.64
C LYS A 346 -28.85 0.72 3.00
N LEU A 347 -27.76 0.05 2.64
CA LEU A 347 -26.58 0.67 2.02
C LEU A 347 -26.63 0.68 0.49
N GLN A 348 -27.58 -0.05 -0.11
CA GLN A 348 -27.65 -0.30 -1.55
C GLN A 348 -26.30 -0.79 -2.11
N ARG A 349 -25.70 -1.77 -1.42
CA ARG A 349 -24.33 -2.24 -1.69
C ARG A 349 -24.26 -3.76 -1.67
N CYS A 350 -23.49 -4.32 -2.60
CA CYS A 350 -23.09 -5.72 -2.59
C CYS A 350 -21.75 -5.89 -1.87
N SER A 351 -21.65 -6.84 -0.94
CA SER A 351 -20.39 -7.15 -0.27
C SER A 351 -20.35 -8.59 0.26
N SER A 352 -19.15 -9.11 0.46
CA SER A 352 -18.88 -10.33 1.25
C SER A 352 -18.82 -10.06 2.76
N GLY A 353 -18.92 -8.80 3.18
CA GLY A 353 -18.71 -8.34 4.55
C GLY A 353 -17.23 -8.14 4.94
N PHE A 354 -16.30 -8.34 4.00
CA PHE A 354 -14.85 -8.15 4.20
C PHE A 354 -14.28 -7.27 3.10
N ASP A 355 -14.41 -5.96 3.31
CA ASP A 355 -13.88 -4.90 2.45
C ASP A 355 -13.62 -3.62 3.27
N ARG A 356 -13.10 -2.55 2.66
CA ARG A 356 -12.75 -1.30 3.36
C ARG A 356 -13.94 -0.67 4.09
N HIS A 357 -15.18 -0.88 3.63
CA HIS A 357 -16.40 -0.37 4.24
C HIS A 357 -17.06 -1.33 5.22
N ARG A 358 -16.32 -2.33 5.72
CA ARG A 358 -16.85 -3.31 6.66
C ARG A 358 -17.48 -2.68 7.91
N GLN A 359 -16.95 -1.56 8.40
CA GLN A 359 -17.50 -0.92 9.59
C GLN A 359 -18.93 -0.43 9.35
N ASP A 360 -19.15 0.32 8.26
CA ASP A 360 -20.48 0.78 7.85
C ASP A 360 -21.44 -0.39 7.60
N TRP A 361 -20.91 -1.48 7.02
CA TRP A 361 -21.66 -2.72 6.78
C TRP A 361 -22.20 -3.33 8.07
N VAL A 362 -21.37 -3.45 9.10
CA VAL A 362 -21.78 -3.98 10.41
C VAL A 362 -22.68 -3.00 11.15
N ASP A 363 -22.34 -1.71 11.17
CA ASP A 363 -23.12 -0.68 11.86
C ASP A 363 -24.54 -0.52 11.28
N SER A 364 -24.72 -0.86 10.01
CA SER A 364 -26.03 -0.89 9.34
C SER A 364 -26.83 -2.19 9.59
N GLY A 365 -26.24 -3.20 10.25
CA GLY A 365 -26.87 -4.50 10.51
C GLY A 365 -26.99 -5.38 9.26
N CYS A 366 -26.20 -5.12 8.22
CA CYS A 366 -26.24 -5.88 6.96
C CYS A 366 -25.89 -7.39 7.11
N PRO A 367 -25.02 -7.84 8.05
CA PRO A 367 -24.76 -9.27 8.23
C PRO A 367 -25.99 -10.09 8.64
N GLU A 368 -26.96 -9.46 9.29
CA GLU A 368 -28.21 -10.11 9.73
C GLU A 368 -29.29 -10.02 8.63
N GLU A 369 -29.36 -8.90 7.90
CA GLU A 369 -30.32 -8.66 6.81
C GLU A 369 -30.22 -9.69 5.68
N SER A 370 -29.00 -10.16 5.37
CA SER A 370 -28.73 -11.06 4.24
C SER A 370 -29.33 -12.46 4.39
N LYS A 371 -29.76 -12.86 5.59
CA LYS A 371 -30.34 -14.18 5.84
C LYS A 371 -31.81 -14.29 5.43
N ASP A 372 -32.54 -13.16 5.41
CA ASP A 372 -34.00 -13.18 5.43
C ASP A 372 -34.67 -12.53 4.21
N LYS A 373 -33.93 -11.85 3.33
CA LYS A 373 -34.51 -11.16 2.16
C LYS A 373 -33.74 -11.43 0.86
N ILE A 374 -34.22 -12.37 0.06
CA ILE A 374 -33.86 -12.48 -1.36
C ILE A 374 -34.53 -11.31 -2.07
N CYS A 375 -33.73 -10.35 -2.56
CA CYS A 375 -34.09 -9.17 -3.35
C CYS A 375 -35.60 -8.98 -3.51
N GLU A 376 -36.21 -8.17 -2.64
CA GLU A 376 -37.62 -7.82 -2.79
C GLU A 376 -37.82 -7.31 -4.23
N LYS A 377 -38.59 -8.08 -5.02
CA LYS A 377 -39.02 -7.64 -6.33
C LYS A 377 -39.88 -6.41 -6.06
N SER A 378 -39.42 -5.23 -6.44
CA SER A 378 -40.28 -4.07 -6.56
C SER A 378 -41.39 -4.46 -7.54
N VAL A 379 -42.55 -4.84 -7.00
CA VAL A 379 -43.76 -4.99 -7.79
C VAL A 379 -44.12 -3.58 -8.21
N ASP A 380 -43.82 -3.26 -9.46
CA ASP A 380 -44.28 -2.04 -10.10
C ASP A 380 -45.80 -2.20 -10.28
N THR A 381 -46.57 -1.86 -9.25
CA THR A 381 -48.02 -1.69 -9.39
C THR A 381 -48.25 -0.31 -10.00
N THR A 382 -47.94 -0.18 -11.29
CA THR A 382 -48.53 0.88 -12.10
C THR A 382 -49.88 0.38 -12.57
N GLU A 383 -50.90 0.65 -11.77
CA GLU A 383 -52.28 0.68 -12.25
C GLU A 383 -52.38 1.72 -13.36
N THR A 384 -52.50 1.25 -14.60
CA THR A 384 -52.99 2.03 -15.73
C THR A 384 -54.44 2.45 -15.44
N PRO A 385 -54.81 3.72 -15.64
CA PRO A 385 -55.79 4.01 -16.70
C PRO A 385 -55.58 5.42 -17.32
N PRO A 386 -56.45 5.89 -18.25
CA PRO A 386 -56.40 5.63 -19.68
C PRO A 386 -56.02 6.87 -20.52
N TYR A 387 -55.63 6.58 -21.75
CA TYR A 387 -55.42 7.43 -22.91
C TYR A 387 -56.21 8.75 -22.98
N SER A 388 -55.50 9.86 -23.28
CA SER A 388 -56.03 10.95 -24.09
C SER A 388 -54.92 11.55 -24.94
N THR A 389 -55.04 11.30 -26.24
CA THR A 389 -54.23 11.85 -27.33
C THR A 389 -54.43 13.35 -27.46
N THR A 390 -53.33 14.11 -27.49
CA THR A 390 -53.29 15.40 -28.20
C THR A 390 -51.91 15.61 -28.82
N ILE A 391 -51.88 15.75 -30.14
CA ILE A 391 -50.71 16.05 -30.97
C ILE A 391 -50.34 17.53 -30.80
N PRO A 392 -49.05 17.88 -30.73
CA PRO A 392 -48.59 19.19 -31.21
C PRO A 392 -47.56 19.07 -32.34
N GLN A 393 -47.79 19.86 -33.39
CA GLN A 393 -46.92 20.08 -34.55
C GLN A 393 -45.59 20.81 -34.20
N PRO A 394 -44.57 20.73 -35.07
CA PRO A 394 -43.25 21.28 -34.82
C PRO A 394 -43.21 22.78 -35.08
N THR A 395 -42.69 23.56 -34.12
CA THR A 395 -42.31 24.96 -34.35
C THR A 395 -40.82 25.15 -34.09
N THR A 396 -40.15 25.63 -35.13
CA THR A 396 -38.75 26.06 -35.16
C THR A 396 -38.58 27.33 -34.36
N THR A 397 -37.64 27.35 -33.40
CA THR A 397 -37.18 28.61 -32.79
C THR A 397 -35.66 28.65 -32.74
N LYS A 398 -35.16 29.70 -33.40
CA LYS A 398 -33.75 30.10 -33.52
C LYS A 398 -33.27 30.64 -32.18
N PHE A 399 -32.17 30.10 -31.65
CA PHE A 399 -31.45 30.72 -30.54
C PHE A 399 -30.46 31.77 -31.09
N ARG A 400 -30.65 33.01 -30.64
CA ARG A 400 -29.81 34.17 -30.97
C ARG A 400 -28.90 34.43 -29.76
N VAL A 401 -27.59 34.37 -30.02
CA VAL A 401 -26.50 34.79 -29.15
C VAL A 401 -26.57 36.30 -28.90
N LEU A 402 -26.39 36.74 -27.65
CA LEU A 402 -25.81 38.06 -27.35
C LEU A 402 -25.16 38.12 -25.96
N THR A 403 -23.94 38.65 -26.02
CA THR A 403 -22.88 38.90 -25.03
C THR A 403 -23.19 40.07 -24.08
N THR A 404 -22.32 40.29 -23.07
CA THR A 404 -21.95 41.54 -22.32
C THR A 404 -22.10 41.34 -20.79
N THR A 405 -21.18 41.63 -19.85
CA THR A 405 -19.77 42.09 -19.78
C THR A 405 -19.17 41.79 -18.39
N ARG A 406 -17.89 41.40 -18.37
CA ARG A 406 -16.74 41.86 -17.56
C ARG A 406 -16.95 42.41 -16.12
N GLY A 407 -16.37 41.71 -15.14
CA GLY A 407 -15.94 42.22 -13.82
C GLY A 407 -14.61 41.55 -13.44
N SER A 408 -13.58 42.37 -13.17
CA SER A 408 -12.19 41.97 -12.91
C SER A 408 -11.93 41.71 -11.43
N THR A 409 -11.21 40.64 -11.08
CA THR A 409 -10.38 40.56 -9.87
C THR A 409 -9.28 39.50 -10.07
N THR A 410 -8.09 40.01 -10.38
CA THR A 410 -6.75 39.51 -10.06
C THR A 410 -6.54 38.00 -9.85
N SER A 411 -5.91 37.40 -10.87
CA SER A 411 -5.13 36.16 -10.84
C SER A 411 -4.08 36.18 -9.71
N GLN A 412 -4.16 35.20 -8.80
CA GLN A 412 -3.02 34.79 -7.98
C GLN A 412 -2.43 33.51 -8.58
N LEU A 413 -1.19 33.67 -9.01
CA LEU A 413 -0.25 32.67 -9.50
C LEU A 413 -0.02 31.58 -8.43
N PRO A 414 0.03 30.27 -8.75
CA PRO A 414 0.62 29.29 -7.86
C PRO A 414 2.13 29.45 -7.93
N THR A 415 2.70 30.21 -7.00
CA THR A 415 4.14 30.27 -6.76
C THR A 415 4.56 28.95 -6.10
N SER A 416 5.07 28.00 -6.89
CA SER A 416 6.06 27.06 -6.39
C SER A 416 7.41 27.50 -6.96
N LEU A 417 8.08 28.37 -6.21
CA LEU A 417 9.50 28.63 -6.40
C LEU A 417 10.26 27.36 -5.99
N PRO A 418 11.28 26.94 -6.74
CA PRO A 418 12.15 25.85 -6.33
C PRO A 418 12.93 26.32 -5.09
N THR A 419 12.84 25.55 -4.01
CA THR A 419 13.77 25.70 -2.89
C THR A 419 15.16 25.31 -3.36
N GLU A 420 16.12 26.23 -3.21
CA GLU A 420 17.55 26.00 -3.42
C GLU A 420 18.06 24.90 -2.47
N ASP A 421 17.92 23.64 -2.87
CA ASP A 421 18.77 22.54 -2.38
C ASP A 421 18.85 21.40 -3.41
N ASP A 422 18.93 21.76 -4.70
CA ASP A 422 18.88 20.84 -5.85
C ASP A 422 20.25 20.65 -6.52
N THR A 423 21.25 20.20 -5.75
CA THR A 423 22.58 19.89 -6.33
C THR A 423 22.58 18.68 -7.27
N LYS A 424 21.49 17.92 -7.36
CA LYS A 424 21.37 16.69 -8.18
C LYS A 424 20.53 16.86 -9.46
N ILE A 425 19.52 17.74 -9.45
CA ILE A 425 18.72 18.03 -10.67
C ILE A 425 19.59 18.71 -11.75
N ALA A 426 20.57 19.51 -11.34
CA ALA A 426 21.47 20.21 -12.26
C ALA A 426 22.43 19.29 -13.04
N LEU A 427 22.68 18.06 -12.59
CA LEU A 427 23.62 17.14 -13.24
C LEU A 427 22.98 16.38 -14.41
N HIS A 428 21.72 15.98 -14.30
CA HIS A 428 21.03 15.23 -15.36
C HIS A 428 20.68 16.07 -16.60
N LEU A 429 20.67 17.41 -16.50
CA LEU A 429 20.53 18.27 -17.69
C LEU A 429 21.85 18.49 -18.44
N LYS A 430 23.01 18.17 -17.86
CA LYS A 430 24.31 18.60 -18.39
C LYS A 430 25.10 17.52 -19.14
N ASP A 431 24.73 16.25 -19.03
CA ASP A 431 25.48 15.13 -19.63
C ASP A 431 24.99 14.70 -21.03
N ASN A 432 24.10 15.45 -21.68
CA ASN A 432 23.68 15.19 -23.07
C ASN A 432 24.12 16.30 -24.03
N GLY A 433 25.41 16.64 -24.00
CA GLY A 433 26.06 17.54 -24.95
C GLY A 433 27.41 16.97 -25.40
N GLU A 434 27.46 16.57 -26.66
CA GLU A 434 28.57 15.95 -27.39
C GLU A 434 29.85 16.81 -27.42
N SER A 435 30.98 16.13 -27.58
CA SER A 435 32.35 16.63 -27.73
C SER A 435 32.56 17.68 -28.83
N THR A 436 33.34 18.73 -28.56
CA THR A 436 34.59 19.11 -29.29
C THR A 436 35.27 20.40 -28.75
N GLU A 437 36.60 20.35 -28.76
CA GLU A 437 37.59 21.42 -29.03
C GLU A 437 37.98 22.48 -27.98
N ASP A 438 39.21 22.29 -27.49
CA ASP A 438 40.29 23.25 -27.21
C ASP A 438 39.98 24.75 -27.19
N TYR A 439 40.14 25.36 -26.02
CA TYR A 439 40.69 26.72 -25.91
C TYR A 439 41.70 26.82 -24.76
N SER A 440 42.96 26.96 -25.15
CA SER A 440 44.08 27.37 -24.32
C SER A 440 43.83 28.77 -23.73
N CYS A 441 43.93 28.91 -22.40
CA CYS A 441 43.94 30.20 -21.72
C CYS A 441 45.29 30.40 -21.02
N HIS A 442 46.18 31.14 -21.69
CA HIS A 442 47.34 31.80 -21.11
C HIS A 442 46.87 32.89 -20.13
N LEU A 443 47.19 32.76 -18.84
CA LEU A 443 47.15 33.87 -17.89
C LEU A 443 48.56 34.47 -17.74
N LEU A 444 48.69 35.70 -18.23
CA LEU A 444 49.84 36.58 -18.01
C LEU A 444 49.89 37.02 -16.54
N CYS A 445 51.03 36.75 -15.90
CA CYS A 445 51.46 37.39 -14.67
C CYS A 445 51.81 38.87 -14.93
N GLY A 446 51.36 39.75 -14.04
CA GLY A 446 51.62 41.19 -14.12
C GLY A 446 51.43 41.88 -12.76
N PHE A 447 52.38 41.62 -11.86
CA PHE A 447 52.92 42.48 -10.80
C PHE A 447 51.99 43.28 -9.86
N LYS A 448 52.12 42.95 -8.57
CA LYS A 448 52.32 43.94 -7.51
C LYS A 448 53.46 43.48 -6.59
N ASN A 449 54.45 44.38 -6.48
CA ASN A 449 55.68 44.41 -5.68
C ASN A 449 56.90 43.65 -6.23
#